data_AF-Q9ALJ8-F1
#
_entry.id   AF-Q9ALJ8-F1
#
_cell.length_a   1.000
_cell.length_b   1.000
_cell.length_c   1.000
_cell.angle_alpha   90.00
_cell.angle_beta   90.00
_cell.angle_gamma   90.00
#
_symmetry.space_group_name_H-M   'P 1'
#
loop_
_entity.id
_entity.type
_entity.pdbx_description
1 polymer ?
#
loop_
_entity_poly.entity_id
_entity_poly.type
_entity_poly.pdbx_seq_one_letter_code
_entity_poly.pdbx_strand_id
1 'polypeptide(L)'
;MHELEVLLSRLKMEHLSYHVESLLEQAAKKELNYREFLCMVLQQEWNGRHQRGMESRLKQARLPWVKTLEQFDFTFLPGIDRKVVRELAGLAFVERSENVILLGPPGVGKTHLAIALGVKAVDAGHRVLFMPLDRLMKQENRLERQLQRKRLARTVLIFTESSDQLSMATDRVPGLPASPGYAQ
;
A
#
# COMPACT_ATOMS: atom_id res chain seq x y z
N MET A 1 -14.60 -4.71 37.61
CA MET A 1 -14.19 -4.94 36.21
C MET A 1 -14.69 -6.31 35.82
N HIS A 2 -15.54 -6.40 34.80
CA HIS A 2 -16.06 -7.67 34.30
C HIS A 2 -14.87 -8.50 33.76
N GLU A 3 -14.87 -9.81 33.98
CA GLU A 3 -13.78 -10.72 33.54
C GLU A 3 -13.49 -10.57 32.04
N LEU A 4 -14.55 -10.39 31.24
CA LEU A 4 -14.45 -10.12 29.80
C LEU A 4 -13.64 -8.87 29.47
N GLU A 5 -13.87 -7.75 30.17
CA GLU A 5 -13.14 -6.49 29.93
C GLU A 5 -11.63 -6.65 30.20
N VAL A 6 -11.28 -7.41 31.24
CA VAL A 6 -9.89 -7.71 31.58
C VAL A 6 -9.22 -8.53 30.48
N LEU A 7 -9.92 -9.54 29.95
CA LEU A 7 -9.41 -10.36 28.85
C LEU A 7 -9.23 -9.55 27.57
N LEU A 8 -10.19 -8.69 27.22
CA LEU A 8 -10.11 -7.82 26.04
C LEU A 8 -8.92 -6.87 26.13
N SER A 9 -8.69 -6.28 27.30
CA SER A 9 -7.52 -5.44 27.53
C SER A 9 -6.21 -6.22 27.38
N ARG A 10 -6.09 -7.41 28.00
CA ARG A 10 -4.87 -8.25 27.92
C ARG A 10 -4.57 -8.73 26.51
N LEU A 11 -5.59 -9.04 25.72
CA LEU A 11 -5.48 -9.47 24.33
C LEU A 11 -5.39 -8.30 23.34
N LYS A 12 -5.38 -7.05 23.84
CA LYS A 12 -5.37 -5.80 23.05
C LYS A 12 -6.53 -5.73 22.04
N MET A 13 -7.69 -6.27 22.42
CA MET A 13 -8.91 -6.24 21.60
C MET A 13 -9.64 -4.91 21.78
N GLU A 14 -8.96 -3.82 21.44
CA GLU A 14 -9.45 -2.47 21.70
C GLU A 14 -10.71 -2.15 20.88
N HIS A 15 -10.78 -2.59 19.63
CA HIS A 15 -11.93 -2.30 18.78
C HIS A 15 -13.16 -3.05 19.25
N LEU A 16 -12.97 -4.29 19.65
CA LEU A 16 -14.03 -5.07 20.27
C LEU A 16 -14.52 -4.42 21.56
N SER A 17 -13.62 -3.92 22.42
CA SER A 17 -14.00 -3.32 23.71
C SER A 17 -15.02 -2.18 23.60
N TYR A 18 -14.97 -1.38 22.51
CA TYR A 18 -15.93 -0.31 22.26
C TYR A 18 -17.30 -0.79 21.77
N HIS A 19 -17.38 -2.04 21.28
CA HIS A 19 -18.56 -2.57 20.58
C HIS A 19 -19.16 -3.83 21.22
N VAL A 20 -18.59 -4.36 22.32
CA VAL A 20 -19.02 -5.60 22.98
C VAL A 20 -20.53 -5.63 23.22
N GLU A 21 -21.07 -4.63 23.90
CA GLU A 21 -22.50 -4.60 24.27
C GLU A 21 -23.41 -4.62 23.03
N SER A 22 -23.07 -3.83 22.01
CA SER A 22 -23.82 -3.81 20.75
C SER A 22 -23.76 -5.16 20.02
N LEU A 23 -22.61 -5.84 20.05
CA LEU A 23 -22.45 -7.15 19.42
C LEU A 23 -23.20 -8.25 20.19
N LEU A 24 -23.24 -8.18 21.52
CA LEU A 24 -24.04 -9.09 22.35
C LEU A 24 -25.53 -8.93 22.05
N GLU A 25 -26.04 -7.71 21.98
CA GLU A 25 -27.44 -7.45 21.60
C GLU A 25 -27.75 -7.93 20.18
N GLN A 26 -26.85 -7.71 19.22
CA GLN A 26 -27.02 -8.17 17.85
C GLN A 26 -27.03 -9.70 17.77
N ALA A 27 -26.18 -10.38 18.54
CA ALA A 27 -26.13 -11.83 18.60
C ALA A 27 -27.43 -12.41 19.16
N ALA A 28 -27.95 -11.81 20.23
CA ALA A 28 -29.23 -12.20 20.83
C ALA A 28 -30.39 -11.99 19.84
N LYS A 29 -30.46 -10.83 19.18
CA LYS A 29 -31.51 -10.50 18.19
C LYS A 29 -31.50 -11.40 16.96
N LYS A 30 -30.32 -11.82 16.52
CA LYS A 30 -30.13 -12.69 15.34
C LYS A 30 -30.10 -14.17 15.70
N GLU A 31 -30.24 -14.51 16.98
CA GLU A 31 -30.14 -15.89 17.50
C GLU A 31 -28.88 -16.61 17.00
N LEU A 32 -27.75 -15.90 16.97
CA LEU A 32 -26.50 -16.45 16.46
C LEU A 32 -26.05 -17.62 17.33
N ASN A 33 -25.62 -18.70 16.69
CA ASN A 33 -24.95 -19.77 17.42
C ASN A 33 -23.56 -19.32 17.91
N TYR A 34 -22.94 -20.10 18.81
CA TYR A 34 -21.65 -19.73 19.40
C TYR A 34 -20.54 -19.51 18.35
N ARG A 35 -20.54 -20.27 17.26
CA ARG A 35 -19.55 -20.14 16.19
C ARG A 35 -19.74 -18.85 15.42
N GLU A 36 -20.98 -18.51 15.07
CA GLU A 36 -21.33 -17.26 14.37
C GLU A 36 -21.02 -16.04 15.21
N PHE A 37 -21.37 -16.08 16.50
CA PHE A 37 -21.03 -15.02 17.44
C PHE A 37 -19.51 -14.81 17.54
N LEU A 38 -18.75 -15.89 17.73
CA LEU A 38 -17.30 -15.81 17.82
C LEU A 38 -16.68 -15.25 16.53
N CYS A 39 -17.15 -15.69 15.36
CA CYS A 39 -16.72 -15.13 14.08
C CYS A 39 -17.03 -13.63 13.98
N MET A 40 -18.24 -13.21 14.33
CA MET A 40 -18.66 -11.81 14.28
C MET A 40 -17.78 -10.91 15.18
N VAL A 41 -17.52 -11.37 16.40
CA VAL A 41 -16.70 -10.67 17.41
C VAL A 41 -15.25 -10.53 16.94
N LEU A 42 -14.64 -11.62 16.45
CA LEU A 42 -13.27 -11.60 15.94
C LEU A 42 -13.15 -10.77 14.66
N GLN A 43 -14.16 -10.81 13.80
CA GLN A 43 -14.20 -10.00 12.58
C GLN A 43 -14.22 -8.50 12.92
N GLN A 44 -14.94 -8.09 13.96
CA GLN A 44 -14.97 -6.68 14.36
C GLN A 44 -13.60 -6.19 14.84
N GLU A 45 -12.91 -6.99 15.66
CA GLU A 45 -11.55 -6.67 16.08
C GLU A 45 -10.58 -6.61 14.89
N TRP A 46 -10.65 -7.60 14.00
CA TRP A 46 -9.83 -7.66 12.80
C TRP A 46 -10.03 -6.44 11.91
N ASN A 47 -11.28 -6.08 11.60
CA ASN A 47 -11.61 -4.94 10.76
C ASN A 47 -11.03 -3.64 11.31
N GLY A 48 -11.17 -3.43 12.62
CA GLY A 48 -10.61 -2.26 13.28
C GLY A 48 -9.09 -2.19 13.18
N ARG A 49 -8.40 -3.29 13.49
CA ARG A 49 -6.93 -3.37 13.40
C ARG A 49 -6.46 -3.16 11.97
N HIS A 50 -7.14 -3.78 11.01
CA HIS A 50 -6.83 -3.69 9.60
C HIS A 50 -6.96 -2.25 9.10
N GLN A 51 -8.06 -1.57 9.44
CA GLN A 51 -8.33 -0.18 9.10
C GLN A 51 -7.27 0.77 9.69
N ARG A 52 -6.99 0.68 11.00
CA ARG A 52 -5.93 1.52 11.62
C ARG A 52 -4.57 1.26 10.98
N GLY A 53 -4.26 0.00 10.68
CA GLY A 53 -3.02 -0.39 10.01
C GLY A 53 -2.92 0.24 8.63
N MET A 54 -4.00 0.19 7.85
CA MET A 54 -4.10 0.79 6.53
C MET A 54 -3.93 2.31 6.59
N GLU A 55 -4.64 3.01 7.48
CA GLU A 55 -4.52 4.46 7.65
C GLU A 55 -3.10 4.87 8.02
N SER A 56 -2.46 4.13 8.92
CA SER A 56 -1.06 4.37 9.32
C SER A 56 -0.10 4.19 8.14
N ARG A 57 -0.26 3.10 7.38
CA ARG A 57 0.55 2.83 6.17
C ARG A 57 0.32 3.89 5.10
N LEU A 58 -0.93 4.32 4.87
CA LEU A 58 -1.28 5.35 3.89
C LEU A 58 -0.68 6.70 4.25
N LYS A 59 -0.74 7.10 5.54
CA LYS A 59 -0.07 8.31 6.05
C LYS A 59 1.45 8.24 5.86
N GLN A 60 2.05 7.07 6.07
CA GLN A 60 3.48 6.86 5.87
C GLN A 60 3.89 6.87 4.39
N ALA A 61 2.98 6.49 3.49
CA ALA A 61 3.25 6.44 2.05
C ALA A 61 3.44 7.82 1.41
N ARG A 62 2.94 8.90 2.04
CA ARG A 62 3.09 10.29 1.57
C ARG A 62 2.61 10.48 0.14
N LEU A 63 1.56 9.74 -0.24
CA LEU A 63 0.90 9.91 -1.53
C LEU A 63 0.31 11.33 -1.61
N PRO A 64 0.46 12.03 -2.75
CA PRO A 64 -0.07 13.39 -2.89
C PRO A 64 -1.61 13.40 -2.90
N TRP A 65 -2.23 12.31 -3.33
CA TRP A 65 -3.66 12.05 -3.26
C TRP A 65 -3.92 10.53 -3.30
N VAL A 66 -5.15 10.10 -3.00
CA VAL A 66 -5.57 8.70 -3.09
C VAL A 66 -6.37 8.50 -4.37
N LYS A 67 -5.90 7.59 -5.24
CA LYS A 67 -6.60 7.15 -6.45
C LYS A 67 -6.47 5.64 -6.56
N THR A 68 -7.48 4.97 -7.09
CA THR A 68 -7.48 3.51 -7.26
C THR A 68 -7.29 3.13 -8.73
N LEU A 69 -7.03 1.84 -9.00
CA LEU A 69 -6.86 1.34 -10.37
C LEU A 69 -8.17 1.39 -11.16
N GLU A 70 -9.31 1.25 -10.48
CA GLU A 70 -10.66 1.32 -11.08
C GLU A 70 -10.97 2.73 -11.59
N GLN A 71 -10.34 3.75 -11.01
CA GLN A 71 -10.46 5.15 -11.44
C GLN A 71 -9.49 5.50 -12.58
N PHE A 72 -8.60 4.58 -12.97
CA PHE A 72 -7.62 4.84 -14.01
C PHE A 72 -8.25 4.69 -15.39
N ASP A 73 -8.22 5.77 -16.18
CA ASP A 73 -8.70 5.74 -17.55
C ASP A 73 -7.59 5.28 -18.49
N PHE A 74 -7.73 4.04 -18.97
CA PHE A 74 -6.78 3.40 -19.89
C PHE A 74 -6.75 4.05 -21.29
N THR A 75 -7.67 4.95 -21.64
CA THR A 75 -7.64 5.64 -22.93
C THR A 75 -6.47 6.64 -23.05
N PHE A 76 -5.95 7.15 -21.92
CA PHE A 76 -4.82 8.08 -21.92
C PHE A 76 -3.45 7.42 -22.15
N LEU A 77 -3.36 6.09 -22.03
CA LEU A 77 -2.13 5.30 -22.19
C LEU A 77 -2.34 4.22 -23.27
N PRO A 78 -2.47 4.58 -24.57
CA PRO A 78 -2.75 3.61 -25.62
C PRO A 78 -1.65 2.55 -25.82
N GLY A 79 -0.42 2.82 -25.35
CA GLY A 79 0.69 1.86 -25.39
C GLY A 79 0.73 0.87 -24.21
N ILE A 80 0.03 1.12 -23.09
CA ILE A 80 0.15 0.26 -21.91
C ILE A 80 -0.69 -1.01 -22.08
N ASP A 81 -0.02 -2.16 -22.01
CA ASP A 81 -0.73 -3.44 -21.99
C ASP A 81 -1.50 -3.58 -20.65
N ARG A 82 -2.83 -3.66 -20.74
CA ARG A 82 -3.72 -3.92 -19.58
C ARG A 82 -3.36 -5.21 -18.84
N LYS A 83 -2.70 -6.16 -19.51
CA LYS A 83 -2.17 -7.37 -18.87
C LYS A 83 -1.05 -7.04 -17.90
N VAL A 84 -0.10 -6.18 -18.29
CA VAL A 84 1.00 -5.72 -17.43
C VAL A 84 0.46 -4.96 -16.22
N VAL A 85 -0.51 -4.06 -16.42
CA VAL A 85 -1.13 -3.35 -15.29
C VAL A 85 -1.82 -4.31 -14.31
N ARG A 86 -2.50 -5.35 -14.82
CA ARG A 86 -3.09 -6.39 -13.97
C ARG A 86 -2.05 -7.22 -13.22
N GLU A 87 -0.93 -7.54 -13.86
CA GLU A 87 0.19 -8.24 -13.22
C GLU A 87 0.81 -7.40 -12.10
N LEU A 88 1.09 -6.12 -12.37
CA LEU A 88 1.55 -5.17 -11.36
C LEU A 88 0.53 -5.02 -10.23
N ALA A 89 -0.75 -5.00 -10.54
CA ALA A 89 -1.82 -4.98 -9.54
C ALA A 89 -1.86 -6.25 -8.68
N GLY A 90 -1.21 -7.33 -9.08
CA GLY A 90 -1.01 -8.54 -8.27
C GLY A 90 0.11 -8.40 -7.23
N LEU A 91 0.90 -7.32 -7.27
CA LEU A 91 1.95 -6.99 -6.30
C LEU A 91 3.09 -8.03 -6.16
N ALA A 92 3.22 -8.98 -7.09
CA ALA A 92 4.29 -9.98 -7.07
C ALA A 92 5.70 -9.34 -7.05
N PHE A 93 5.86 -8.18 -7.69
CA PHE A 93 7.09 -7.40 -7.67
C PHE A 93 7.47 -6.94 -6.25
N VAL A 94 6.50 -6.72 -5.36
CA VAL A 94 6.73 -6.34 -3.95
C VAL A 94 7.34 -7.49 -3.16
N GLU A 95 6.90 -8.72 -3.43
CA GLU A 95 7.43 -9.93 -2.81
C GLU A 95 8.85 -10.24 -3.29
N ARG A 96 9.13 -9.95 -4.56
CA ARG A 96 10.46 -10.07 -5.19
C ARG A 96 11.41 -8.92 -4.84
N SER A 97 10.96 -7.92 -4.09
CA SER A 97 11.73 -6.70 -3.79
C SER A 97 12.20 -5.97 -5.05
N GLU A 98 11.38 -5.98 -6.11
CA GLU A 98 11.63 -5.32 -7.38
C GLU A 98 11.07 -3.89 -7.41
N ASN A 99 11.70 -3.01 -8.18
CA ASN A 99 11.23 -1.66 -8.44
C ASN A 99 10.38 -1.61 -9.71
N VAL A 100 9.37 -0.73 -9.74
CA VAL A 100 8.50 -0.53 -10.90
C VAL A 100 8.72 0.86 -11.46
N ILE A 101 9.03 0.96 -12.75
CA ILE A 101 9.33 2.25 -13.39
C ILE A 101 8.31 2.49 -14.48
N LEU A 102 7.60 3.62 -14.41
CA LEU A 102 6.60 4.00 -15.40
C LEU A 102 7.18 5.07 -16.34
N LEU A 103 7.46 4.69 -17.57
CA LEU A 103 7.96 5.58 -18.61
C LEU A 103 6.84 5.95 -19.59
N GLY A 104 6.93 7.14 -20.18
CA GLY A 104 6.01 7.57 -21.24
C GLY A 104 5.85 9.10 -21.33
N PRO A 105 5.07 9.62 -22.29
CA PRO A 105 4.85 11.06 -22.47
C PRO A 105 4.20 11.72 -21.24
N PRO A 106 4.40 13.02 -20.99
CA PRO A 106 3.69 13.73 -19.93
C PRO A 106 2.17 13.70 -20.16
N GLY A 107 1.38 13.76 -19.07
CA GLY A 107 -0.08 13.83 -19.15
C GLY A 107 -0.83 12.51 -19.36
N VAL A 108 -0.13 11.39 -19.55
CA VAL A 108 -0.77 10.08 -19.87
C VAL A 108 -1.26 9.29 -18.62
N GLY A 109 -1.18 9.86 -17.43
CA GLY A 109 -1.70 9.22 -16.20
C GLY A 109 -0.71 8.32 -15.44
N LYS A 110 0.59 8.34 -15.75
CA LYS A 110 1.63 7.56 -15.04
C LYS A 110 1.61 7.77 -13.52
N THR A 111 1.44 9.02 -13.08
CA THR A 111 1.34 9.37 -11.66
C THR A 111 0.09 8.79 -11.01
N HIS A 112 -1.03 8.72 -11.72
CA HIS A 112 -2.22 8.03 -11.24
C HIS A 112 -1.93 6.55 -11.05
N LEU A 113 -1.38 5.89 -12.08
CA LEU A 113 -1.06 4.47 -12.02
C LEU A 113 -0.10 4.15 -10.87
N ALA A 114 0.92 4.99 -10.67
CA ALA A 114 1.83 4.91 -9.54
C ALA A 114 1.10 4.96 -8.20
N ILE A 115 0.25 5.97 -8.03
CA ILE A 115 -0.52 6.16 -6.79
C ILE A 115 -1.46 4.98 -6.57
N ALA A 116 -2.14 4.50 -7.61
CA ALA A 116 -3.08 3.40 -7.53
C ALA A 116 -2.41 2.07 -7.14
N LEU A 117 -1.23 1.78 -7.70
CA LEU A 117 -0.42 0.64 -7.28
C LEU A 117 0.05 0.79 -5.82
N GLY A 118 0.45 2.00 -5.43
CA GLY A 118 0.81 2.33 -4.04
C GLY A 118 -0.34 2.12 -3.06
N VAL A 119 -1.55 2.57 -3.40
CA VAL A 119 -2.76 2.35 -2.60
C VAL A 119 -3.04 0.85 -2.47
N LYS A 120 -2.96 0.09 -3.57
CA LYS A 120 -3.18 -1.36 -3.55
C LYS A 120 -2.15 -2.10 -2.70
N ALA A 121 -0.88 -1.70 -2.78
CA ALA A 121 0.16 -2.25 -1.92
C ALA A 121 -0.06 -1.91 -0.44
N VAL A 122 -0.50 -0.68 -0.14
CA VAL A 122 -0.90 -0.30 1.21
C VAL A 122 -2.04 -1.19 1.68
N ASP A 123 -3.10 -1.38 0.89
CA ASP A 123 -4.25 -2.22 1.24
C ASP A 123 -3.85 -3.67 1.55
N ALA A 124 -2.96 -4.25 0.73
CA ALA A 124 -2.39 -5.58 0.93
C ALA A 124 -1.43 -5.70 2.14
N GLY A 125 -1.23 -4.64 2.92
CA GLY A 125 -0.43 -4.67 4.15
C GLY A 125 1.03 -4.24 3.98
N HIS A 126 1.44 -3.82 2.78
CA HIS A 126 2.80 -3.38 2.52
C HIS A 126 3.02 -1.92 2.93
N ARG A 127 4.27 -1.59 3.24
CA ARG A 127 4.71 -0.21 3.46
C ARG A 127 5.14 0.37 2.11
N VAL A 128 4.60 1.51 1.75
CA VAL A 128 4.92 2.19 0.49
C VAL A 128 5.61 3.50 0.80
N LEU A 129 6.43 4.00 -0.13
CA LEU A 129 6.94 5.37 -0.11
C LEU A 129 6.84 5.92 -1.53
N PHE A 130 5.98 6.91 -1.73
CA PHE A 130 5.91 7.64 -3.00
C PHE A 130 6.94 8.77 -3.01
N MET A 131 7.77 8.81 -4.06
CA MET A 131 8.76 9.86 -4.23
C MET A 131 9.00 10.16 -5.72
N PRO A 132 8.80 11.42 -6.16
CA PRO A 132 9.22 11.87 -7.47
C PRO A 132 10.73 11.68 -7.70
N LEU A 133 11.13 11.42 -8.95
CA LEU A 133 12.52 11.09 -9.30
C LEU A 133 13.48 12.25 -9.00
N ASP A 134 13.09 13.48 -9.30
CA ASP A 134 13.85 14.69 -9.02
C ASP A 134 14.14 14.86 -7.51
N ARG A 135 13.18 14.48 -6.66
CA ARG A 135 13.31 14.49 -5.22
C ARG A 135 14.21 13.36 -4.73
N LEU A 136 14.13 12.18 -5.33
CA LEU A 136 15.02 11.06 -5.04
C LEU A 136 16.48 11.46 -5.31
N MET A 137 16.77 12.01 -6.49
CA MET A 137 18.11 12.47 -6.86
C MET A 137 18.68 13.51 -5.88
N LYS A 138 17.85 14.41 -5.36
CA LYS A 138 18.27 15.41 -4.36
C LYS A 138 18.48 14.84 -2.96
N GLN A 139 17.90 13.68 -2.66
CA GLN A 139 17.89 13.09 -1.31
C GLN A 139 18.63 11.76 -1.20
N GLU A 140 19.37 11.35 -2.24
CA GLU A 140 20.18 10.11 -2.34
C GLU A 140 20.83 9.71 -1.01
N ASN A 141 21.75 10.53 -0.49
CA ASN A 141 22.48 10.28 0.75
C ASN A 141 21.61 10.13 2.02
N ARG A 142 20.43 10.75 2.05
CA ARG A 142 19.49 10.64 3.19
C ARG A 142 18.59 9.41 3.04
N LEU A 143 18.22 9.07 1.82
CA LEU A 143 17.36 7.93 1.51
C LEU A 143 18.10 6.62 1.70
N GLU A 144 19.34 6.51 1.24
CA GLU A 144 20.17 5.33 1.54
C GLU A 144 20.26 5.07 3.04
N ARG A 145 20.52 6.11 3.84
CA ARG A 145 20.56 5.99 5.30
C ARG A 145 19.20 5.64 5.90
N GLN A 146 18.09 6.11 5.33
CA GLN A 146 16.73 5.77 5.79
C GLN A 146 16.32 4.35 5.39
N LEU A 147 16.66 3.91 4.19
CA LEU A 147 16.43 2.56 3.64
C LEU A 147 17.32 1.51 4.33
N GLN A 148 18.54 1.87 4.75
CA GLN A 148 19.40 1.01 5.56
C GLN A 148 18.95 0.95 7.03
N ARG A 149 18.60 2.09 7.65
CA ARG A 149 18.22 2.14 9.08
C ARG A 149 16.86 1.54 9.37
N LYS A 150 15.90 1.72 8.47
CA LYS A 150 14.61 1.04 8.54
C LYS A 150 14.71 -0.09 7.53
N ARG A 151 14.83 -1.35 7.98
CA ARG A 151 14.70 -2.57 7.14
C ARG A 151 13.36 -2.56 6.37
N LEU A 152 13.25 -1.70 5.35
CA LEU A 152 12.08 -1.51 4.51
C LEU A 152 12.29 -2.38 3.29
N ALA A 153 12.30 -3.70 3.51
CA ALA A 153 12.59 -4.73 2.52
C ALA A 153 11.59 -4.79 1.34
N ARG A 154 10.62 -3.88 1.27
CA ARG A 154 9.48 -3.91 0.36
C ARG A 154 9.00 -2.50 0.02
N THR A 155 9.91 -1.64 -0.47
CA THR A 155 9.54 -0.27 -0.86
C THR A 155 9.19 -0.24 -2.34
N VAL A 156 7.94 0.09 -2.66
CA VAL A 156 7.51 0.33 -4.04
C VAL A 156 7.93 1.73 -4.45
N LEU A 157 9.05 1.84 -5.16
CA LEU A 157 9.47 3.09 -5.81
C LEU A 157 8.84 3.14 -7.20
N ILE A 158 8.12 4.23 -7.50
CA ILE A 158 7.49 4.44 -8.81
C ILE A 158 7.89 5.79 -9.35
N PHE A 159 8.62 5.77 -10.46
CA PHE A 159 9.07 6.98 -11.16
C PHE A 159 8.18 7.24 -12.37
N THR A 160 8.03 8.52 -12.71
CA THR A 160 7.19 8.97 -13.81
C THR A 160 7.95 9.95 -14.69
N GLU A 161 8.96 9.53 -15.45
CA GLU A 161 9.81 10.48 -16.20
C GLU A 161 10.19 9.99 -17.60
N SER A 162 10.86 10.85 -18.37
CA SER A 162 11.45 10.50 -19.66
C SER A 162 12.65 9.55 -19.49
N SER A 163 12.96 8.79 -20.55
CA SER A 163 14.10 7.85 -20.58
C SER A 163 15.44 8.51 -20.19
N ASP A 164 15.64 9.77 -20.58
CA ASP A 164 16.86 10.53 -20.31
C ASP A 164 17.08 10.76 -18.79
N GLN A 165 16.00 11.08 -18.06
CA GLN A 165 16.07 11.29 -16.62
C GLN A 165 16.30 9.99 -15.85
N LEU A 166 15.83 8.86 -16.39
CA LEU A 166 16.09 7.55 -15.80
C LEU A 166 17.59 7.19 -15.89
N SER A 167 18.23 7.46 -17.03
CA SER A 167 19.68 7.24 -17.19
C SER A 167 20.52 8.07 -16.20
N MET A 168 20.12 9.33 -15.98
CA MET A 168 20.76 10.19 -14.99
C MET A 168 20.53 9.73 -13.54
N ALA A 169 19.45 8.99 -13.29
CA ALA A 169 19.12 8.48 -11.97
C ALA A 169 19.85 7.19 -11.63
N THR A 170 20.01 6.29 -12.62
CA THR A 170 20.72 5.03 -12.44
C THR A 170 22.19 5.23 -12.05
N ASP A 171 22.81 6.30 -12.54
CA ASP A 171 24.18 6.70 -12.15
C ASP A 171 24.28 7.29 -10.74
N ARG A 172 23.15 7.73 -10.16
CA ARG A 172 23.08 8.47 -8.89
C ARG A 172 22.23 7.80 -7.81
N VAL A 173 21.76 6.57 -8.01
CA VAL A 173 21.01 5.87 -6.94
C VAL A 173 21.31 4.38 -7.06
N PRO A 174 22.17 3.85 -6.18
CA PRO A 174 22.47 2.43 -6.15
C PRO A 174 21.21 1.57 -5.98
N GLY A 175 21.00 0.60 -6.86
CA GLY A 175 19.84 -0.31 -6.82
C GLY A 175 18.64 0.11 -7.68
N LEU A 176 18.71 1.24 -8.39
CA LEU A 176 17.83 1.47 -9.54
C LEU A 176 18.24 0.53 -10.68
N PRO A 177 17.29 -0.16 -11.34
CA PRO A 177 17.65 -0.98 -12.47
C PRO A 177 18.17 -0.09 -13.61
N ALA A 178 19.38 -0.39 -14.11
CA ALA A 178 20.04 0.31 -15.22
C ALA A 178 19.23 0.27 -16.54
N SER A 179 18.15 -0.50 -16.57
CA SER A 179 17.22 -0.64 -17.67
C SER A 179 15.80 -0.59 -17.11
N PRO A 180 14.84 0.11 -17.75
CA PRO A 180 13.48 0.16 -17.27
C PRO A 180 12.88 -1.24 -17.22
N GLY A 181 12.69 -1.76 -16.01
CA GLY A 181 11.91 -2.97 -15.77
C GLY A 181 10.44 -2.66 -16.06
N TYR A 182 9.98 -3.10 -17.23
CA TYR A 182 8.59 -3.32 -17.62
C TYR A 182 7.61 -2.14 -17.50
N ALA A 183 7.57 -1.33 -18.56
CA ALA A 183 6.37 -0.98 -19.32
C ALA A 183 6.82 -0.10 -20.51
N GLN A 184 6.97 -0.70 -21.69
CA GLN A 184 6.87 0.04 -22.96
C GLN A 184 5.41 0.00 -23.41
#